data_AF-A0A926CRB1-F1
#
_entry.id   AF-A0A926CRB1-F1
#
_cell.length_a   1.000
_cell.length_b   1.000
_cell.length_c   1.000
_cell.angle_alpha   90.00
_cell.angle_beta   90.00
_cell.angle_gamma   90.00
#
_symmetry.space_group_name_H-M   'P 1'
#
loop_
_entity.id
_entity.type
_entity.pdbx_description
1 polymer ?
#
loop_
_entity_poly.entity_id
_entity_poly.type
_entity_poly.pdbx_seq_one_letter_code
_entity_poly.pdbx_strand_id
1 'polypeptide(L)' 'AGLLDGILKHGEAYPQHLPEILRFANAVGAITTTKRGAIPALPRRKQVNALMKSTN' A
#
# COMPACT_ATOMS: atom_id res chain seq x y z
N ALA A 1 3.07 5.65 -5.33
CA ALA A 1 1.83 4.85 -5.51
C ALA A 1 2.09 3.43 -4.99
N GLY A 2 1.16 2.83 -4.25
CA GLY A 2 1.39 1.56 -3.53
C GLY A 2 1.57 0.33 -4.44
N LEU A 3 0.78 0.23 -5.52
CA LEU A 3 0.88 -0.88 -6.48
C LEU A 3 2.21 -0.88 -7.23
N LEU A 4 2.59 0.28 -7.80
CA LEU A 4 3.83 0.42 -8.56
C LEU A 4 5.08 0.19 -7.70
N ASP A 5 5.10 0.61 -6.43
CA ASP A 5 6.20 0.29 -5.50
C ASP A 5 6.39 -1.23 -5.33
N GLY A 6 5.29 -1.97 -5.22
CA GLY A 6 5.31 -3.43 -5.11
C GLY A 6 5.81 -4.10 -6.39
N ILE A 7 5.30 -3.70 -7.56
CA ILE A 7 5.76 -4.24 -8.85
C ILE A 7 7.26 -3.99 -9.04
N LEU A 8 7.73 -2.76 -8.80
CA LEU A 8 9.14 -2.41 -8.95
C LEU A 8 10.06 -3.21 -8.01
N LYS A 9 9.61 -3.53 -6.79
CA LYS A 9 10.40 -4.34 -5.83
C LYS A 9 10.57 -5.79 -6.25
N HIS A 10 9.55 -6.37 -6.86
CA HIS A 10 9.54 -7.80 -7.20
C HIS A 10 9.92 -8.07 -8.66
N GLY A 11 9.97 -7.03 -9.51
CA GLY A 11 10.35 -7.17 -10.92
C GLY A 11 9.44 -8.14 -11.67
N GLU A 12 10.00 -8.97 -12.54
CA GLU A 12 9.25 -10.02 -13.27
C GLU A 12 8.54 -11.03 -12.35
N ALA A 13 8.99 -11.15 -11.09
CA ALA A 13 8.35 -12.00 -10.10
C ALA A 13 7.17 -11.32 -9.38
N TYR A 14 6.73 -10.13 -9.79
CA TYR A 14 5.56 -9.49 -9.18
C TYR A 14 4.27 -10.33 -9.20
N PRO A 15 3.98 -11.19 -10.21
CA PRO A 15 2.73 -11.96 -10.22
C PRO A 15 2.61 -12.90 -9.01
N GLN A 16 3.73 -13.46 -8.54
CA GLN A 16 3.77 -14.33 -7.36
C GLN A 16 3.50 -13.56 -6.06
N HIS A 17 3.74 -12.25 -6.04
CA HIS A 17 3.54 -11.37 -4.89
C HIS A 17 2.27 -10.50 -5.01
N LEU A 18 1.51 -10.65 -6.09
CA LEU A 18 0.38 -9.79 -6.42
C LEU A 18 -0.64 -9.65 -5.27
N PRO A 19 -1.02 -10.72 -4.54
CA PRO A 19 -1.93 -10.57 -3.41
C PRO A 19 -1.39 -9.65 -2.29
N GLU A 20 -0.10 -9.71 -1.99
CA GLU A 20 0.53 -8.83 -0.98
C GLU A 20 0.62 -7.39 -1.49
N ILE A 21 1.02 -7.21 -2.74
CA ILE A 21 1.10 -5.90 -3.40
C ILE A 21 -0.27 -5.21 -3.38
N LEU A 22 -1.34 -5.95 -3.73
CA LEU A 22 -2.70 -5.43 -3.73
C LEU A 22 -3.18 -5.08 -2.31
N ARG A 23 -2.91 -5.93 -1.31
CA ARG A 23 -3.25 -5.62 0.08
C ARG A 23 -2.56 -4.34 0.56
N PHE A 24 -1.27 -4.19 0.27
CA PHE A 24 -0.52 -2.98 0.59
C PHE A 24 -1.10 -1.75 -0.13
N ALA A 25 -1.38 -1.86 -1.43
CA ALA A 25 -1.95 -0.77 -2.22
C ALA A 25 -3.35 -0.34 -1.71
N ASN A 26 -4.21 -1.30 -1.37
CA ASN A 26 -5.52 -1.04 -0.80
C ASN A 26 -5.43 -0.35 0.56
N ALA A 27 -4.49 -0.77 1.42
CA ALA A 27 -4.24 -0.12 2.70
C ALA A 27 -3.74 1.33 2.52
N VAL A 28 -2.89 1.60 1.52
CA VAL A 28 -2.49 2.97 1.16
C VAL A 28 -3.71 3.81 0.76
N GLY A 29 -4.57 3.28 -0.12
CA GLY A 29 -5.79 3.95 -0.57
C GLY A 29 -6.75 4.26 0.58
N ALA A 30 -7.01 3.26 1.42
CA ALA A 30 -7.87 3.38 2.60
C ALA A 30 -7.41 4.48 3.55
N ILE A 31 -6.11 4.58 3.85
CA ILE A 31 -5.60 5.66 4.72
C ILE A 31 -5.69 7.02 4.02
N THR A 32 -5.39 7.07 2.72
CA THR A 32 -5.39 8.33 1.96
C THR A 32 -6.77 9.00 1.95
N THR A 33 -7.86 8.22 1.88
CA THR A 33 -9.23 8.76 1.90
C THR A 33 -9.68 9.32 3.26
N THR A 34 -8.93 9.07 4.34
CA THR A 34 -9.24 9.60 5.69
C THR A 34 -8.80 11.05 5.89
N LYS A 35 -8.04 11.62 4.94
CA LYS A 35 -7.45 12.97 5.07
C LYS A 35 -7.65 13.77 3.79
N ARG A 36 -7.69 15.10 3.92
CA ARG A 36 -7.77 16.01 2.77
C ARG A 36 -6.41 16.16 2.10
N GLY A 37 -6.46 16.37 0.77
CA GLY A 37 -5.31 16.73 -0.04
C GLY A 37 -4.58 15.52 -0.62
N ALA A 38 -5.19 14.77 -1.53
CA ALA A 38 -4.60 13.69 -2.35
C ALA A 38 -3.13 13.31 -2.05
N ILE A 39 -2.17 14.08 -2.58
CA ILE A 39 -0.73 13.84 -2.38
C ILE A 39 -0.29 14.07 -0.91
N PRO A 40 -0.56 15.24 -0.29
CA PRO A 40 -0.36 15.43 1.15
C PRO A 40 -0.98 14.35 2.07
N ALA A 41 -2.08 13.73 1.65
CA ALA A 41 -2.78 12.69 2.40
C ALA A 41 -2.11 11.30 2.30
N LEU A 42 -1.07 11.14 1.47
CA LEU A 42 -0.36 9.87 1.32
C LEU A 42 0.26 9.42 2.66
N PRO A 43 0.02 8.15 3.07
CA PRO A 43 0.57 7.64 4.32
C PRO A 43 2.06 7.32 4.22
N ARG A 44 2.74 7.35 5.37
CA ARG A 44 4.08 6.76 5.51
C ARG A 44 3.96 5.24 5.59
N ARG A 45 5.00 4.51 5.13
CA ARG A 45 5.07 3.04 5.16
C ARG A 45 4.73 2.45 6.54
N LYS A 46 5.19 3.07 7.64
CA LYS A 46 4.88 2.63 9.01
C LYS A 46 3.37 2.62 9.33
N GLN A 47 2.62 3.60 8.82
CA GLN A 47 1.17 3.70 9.05
C GLN A 47 0.41 2.61 8.29
N VAL A 48 0.82 2.33 7.05
CA VAL A 48 0.27 1.23 6.25
C VAL A 48 0.52 -0.12 6.91
N ASN A 49 1.76 -0.35 7.38
CA ASN A 49 2.12 -1.57 8.09
C ASN A 49 1.35 -1.74 9.41
N ALA A 50 1.05 -0.64 10.12
CA ALA A 50 0.24 -0.69 11.33
C ALA A 50 -1.20 -1.14 11.03
N LEU A 51 -1.82 -0.58 9.98
CA LEU A 51 -3.15 -0.99 9.52
C LEU A 51 -3.18 -2.45 9.07
N MET A 52 -2.17 -2.91 8.34
CA MET A 52 -2.12 -4.31 7.88
C MET A 52 -1.95 -5.31 9.03
N LYS A 53 -1.35 -4.91 10.16
CA LYS A 53 -1.19 -5.75 11.34
C LYS A 53 -2.43 -5.79 12.24
N SER A 54 -3.32 -4.81 12.14
CA SER A 54 -4.53 -4.74 12.97
C SER A 54 -5.68 -5.64 12.50
N THR A 55 -5.55 -6.27 11.32
CA THR A 55 -6.60 -7.11 10.71
C THR A 55 -6.34 -8.61 10.93
N ASN A 56 -5.76 -8.98 12.08
CA ASN A 56 -5.55 -10.37 12.52
C ASN A 56 -6.53 -10.73 13.63
#